data_AF-A0A958BL84-F1
#
_entry.id   AF-A0A958BL84-F1
#
_cell.length_a   1.000
_cell.length_b   1.000
_cell.length_c   1.000
_cell.angle_alpha   90.00
_cell.angle_beta   90.00
_cell.angle_gamma   90.00
#
_symmetry.space_group_name_H-M   'P 1'
#
loop_
_entity.id
_entity.type
_entity.pdbx_description
1 polymer ?
#
loop_
_entity_poly.entity_id
_entity_poly.type
_entity_poly.pdbx_seq_one_letter_code
_entity_poly.pdbx_strand_id
1 'polypeptide(L)'
;MASPEESEAARKLINESYARVHEGNHFEVLGLEPEAGEAEIKKAYFQLAKQFHSDAFAGMVLSGEDRSKADEIFGKITDAYNVLSNTEKRDHYKEVLAGNAVEEDEAVEQAQRALRAEMEFQKAEICVKQGNMDEAEQYLRLAIKVKSDEADYWALLGWATYKKRKGDPVVNKQKGKAYLKKALEINPNSDQAYLYMGYIAKIEDKPAIAYDMFRKAVQLNDKNAAAAREAKAFASQAQRVMSAGAESKEKKGLVDSMKSVFRKR
;
A
#
# COMPACT_ATOMS: atom_id res chain seq x y z
N MET A 1 22.86 39.35 -10.15
CA MET A 1 23.58 38.09 -9.87
C MET A 1 24.39 38.34 -8.62
N ALA A 2 24.33 37.43 -7.64
CA ALA A 2 25.11 37.55 -6.40
C ALA A 2 26.61 37.53 -6.71
N SER A 3 27.42 38.16 -5.87
CA SER A 3 28.87 38.13 -6.03
C SER A 3 29.41 36.70 -5.82
N PRO A 4 30.61 36.38 -6.37
CA PRO A 4 31.26 35.10 -6.08
C PRO A 4 31.45 34.85 -4.58
N GLU A 5 31.78 35.90 -3.81
CA GLU A 5 31.95 35.83 -2.35
C GLU A 5 30.63 35.51 -1.63
N GLU A 6 29.51 36.11 -2.06
CA GLU A 6 28.17 35.82 -1.50
C GLU A 6 27.74 34.38 -1.78
N SER A 7 28.02 33.87 -2.99
CA SER A 7 27.72 32.49 -3.35
C SER A 7 28.57 31.48 -2.56
N GLU A 8 29.83 31.80 -2.29
CA GLU A 8 30.71 30.97 -1.46
C GLU A 8 30.29 30.95 0.01
N ALA A 9 29.93 32.11 0.56
CA ALA A 9 29.41 32.22 1.92
C ALA A 9 28.11 31.40 2.12
N ALA A 10 27.22 31.42 1.13
CA ALA A 10 26.00 30.62 1.17
C ALA A 10 26.27 29.11 1.15
N ARG A 11 27.22 28.64 0.32
CA ARG A 11 27.62 27.22 0.30
C ARG A 11 28.20 26.79 1.65
N LYS A 12 29.03 27.63 2.26
CA LYS A 12 29.62 27.35 3.57
C LYS A 12 28.53 27.23 4.64
N LEU A 13 27.61 28.19 4.67
CA LEU A 13 26.47 28.19 5.60
C LEU A 13 25.61 26.93 5.45
N ILE A 14 25.27 26.53 4.21
CA ILE A 14 24.47 25.33 3.92
C ILE A 14 25.18 24.09 4.45
N ASN A 15 26.47 23.90 4.12
CA ASN A 15 27.18 22.69 4.52
C ASN A 15 27.42 22.60 6.04
N GLU A 16 27.73 23.72 6.70
CA GLU A 16 27.87 23.78 8.17
C GLU A 16 26.53 23.51 8.88
N SER A 17 25.44 24.06 8.35
CA SER A 17 24.12 23.87 8.93
C SER A 17 23.56 22.48 8.65
N TYR A 18 23.91 21.86 7.53
CA TYR A 18 23.46 20.53 7.15
C TYR A 18 23.85 19.48 8.19
N ALA A 19 25.11 19.48 8.65
CA ALA A 19 25.58 18.52 9.65
C ALA A 19 24.79 18.65 10.97
N ARG A 20 24.66 19.88 11.48
CA ARG A 20 23.91 20.18 12.71
C ARG A 20 22.44 19.77 12.61
N VAL A 21 21.79 20.08 11.49
CA VAL A 21 20.37 19.82 11.27
C VAL A 21 20.13 18.33 10.98
N HIS A 22 21.08 17.64 10.37
CA HIS A 22 20.95 16.22 10.06
C HIS A 22 21.04 15.34 11.31
N GLU A 23 21.96 15.64 12.23
CA GLU A 23 22.20 14.85 13.45
C GLU A 23 21.39 15.34 14.66
N GLY A 24 20.94 16.60 14.66
CA GLY A 24 20.31 17.22 15.81
C GLY A 24 18.82 16.88 16.00
N ASN A 25 18.37 16.98 17.25
CA ASN A 25 16.96 16.92 17.64
C ASN A 25 16.21 18.22 17.30
N HIS A 26 14.88 18.28 17.45
CA HIS A 26 14.09 19.45 17.03
C HIS A 26 14.48 20.76 17.72
N PHE A 27 14.90 20.71 19.00
CA PHE A 27 15.39 21.90 19.70
C PHE A 27 16.75 22.33 19.13
N GLU A 28 17.67 21.40 18.92
CA GLU A 28 18.99 21.64 18.35
C GLU A 28 18.93 22.15 16.90
N VAL A 29 17.98 21.66 16.09
CA VAL A 29 17.70 22.15 14.73
C VAL A 29 17.37 23.64 14.76
N LEU A 30 16.53 24.07 15.70
CA LEU A 30 16.18 25.47 15.91
C LEU A 30 17.26 26.26 16.66
N GLY A 31 18.31 25.60 17.18
CA GLY A 31 19.37 26.22 17.99
C GLY A 31 18.87 26.65 19.36
N LEU A 32 17.99 25.86 19.96
CA LEU A 32 17.33 26.12 21.24
C LEU A 32 17.67 25.06 22.27
N GLU A 33 17.59 25.45 23.54
CA GLU A 33 17.62 24.51 24.66
C GLU A 33 16.24 23.82 24.82
N PRO A 34 16.18 22.61 25.40
CA PRO A 34 14.91 21.88 25.64
C PRO A 34 13.86 22.64 26.47
N GLU A 35 14.29 23.64 27.24
CA GLU A 35 13.47 24.50 28.09
C GLU A 35 12.92 25.74 27.38
N ALA A 36 13.26 25.95 26.10
CA ALA A 36 12.86 27.12 25.35
C ALA A 36 11.32 27.31 25.29
N GLY A 37 10.90 28.55 25.52
CA GLY A 37 9.49 28.95 25.50
C GLY A 37 8.94 29.12 24.08
N GLU A 38 7.60 29.15 23.94
CA GLU A 38 6.93 29.30 22.64
C GLU A 38 7.38 30.57 21.87
N ALA A 39 7.59 31.68 22.58
CA ALA A 39 8.08 32.92 21.98
C ALA A 39 9.48 32.77 21.37
N GLU A 40 10.35 31.99 22.00
CA GLU A 40 11.71 31.72 21.53
C GLU A 40 11.70 30.77 20.34
N ILE A 41 10.89 29.71 20.41
CA ILE A 41 10.66 28.75 19.32
C ILE A 41 10.18 29.47 18.06
N LYS A 42 9.17 30.33 18.20
CA LYS A 42 8.63 31.12 17.09
C LYS A 42 9.66 32.09 16.52
N LYS A 43 10.41 32.77 17.39
CA LYS A 43 11.47 33.70 16.97
C LYS A 43 12.58 32.98 16.19
N ALA A 44 13.05 31.85 16.70
CA ALA A 44 14.09 31.04 16.07
C ALA A 44 13.64 30.51 14.70
N TYR A 45 12.42 29.99 14.61
CA TYR A 45 11.84 29.56 13.34
C TYR A 45 11.80 30.68 12.32
N PHE A 46 11.31 31.88 12.66
CA PHE A 46 11.26 32.98 11.69
C PHE A 46 12.65 33.43 11.23
N GLN A 47 13.65 33.41 12.11
CA GLN A 47 15.03 33.74 11.75
C GLN A 47 15.62 32.72 10.78
N LEU A 48 15.47 31.43 11.09
CA LEU A 48 15.99 30.35 10.26
C LEU A 48 15.21 30.21 8.95
N ALA A 49 13.89 30.35 8.97
CA ALA A 49 13.07 30.35 7.76
C ALA A 49 13.49 31.49 6.83
N LYS A 50 13.76 32.69 7.34
CA LYS A 50 14.28 33.80 6.52
C LYS A 50 15.67 33.49 5.93
N GLN A 51 16.49 32.74 6.66
CA GLN A 51 17.86 32.40 6.26
C GLN A 51 17.92 31.26 5.23
N PHE A 52 17.00 30.30 5.32
CA PHE A 52 17.01 29.08 4.49
C PHE A 52 15.85 28.98 3.50
N HIS A 53 14.97 29.98 3.40
CA HIS A 53 13.95 30.02 2.35
C HIS A 53 14.62 30.04 0.97
N SER A 54 13.98 29.44 -0.03
CA SER A 54 14.49 29.36 -1.40
C SER A 54 14.85 30.75 -1.99
N ASP A 55 14.06 31.77 -1.66
CA ASP A 55 14.34 33.17 -2.05
C ASP A 55 15.66 33.72 -1.50
N ALA A 56 16.14 33.26 -0.33
CA ALA A 56 17.41 33.70 0.23
C ALA A 56 18.61 33.27 -0.63
N PHE A 57 18.43 32.22 -1.46
CA PHE A 57 19.44 31.69 -2.37
C PHE A 57 19.14 32.03 -3.84
N ALA A 58 18.13 32.86 -4.10
CA ALA A 58 17.77 33.28 -5.45
C ALA A 58 18.92 34.09 -6.08
N GLY A 59 19.38 33.66 -7.25
CA GLY A 59 20.47 34.33 -7.97
C GLY A 59 21.89 34.01 -7.48
N MET A 60 22.05 33.08 -6.53
CA MET A 60 23.34 32.52 -6.11
C MET A 60 23.77 31.36 -7.02
N VAL A 61 25.08 31.22 -7.22
CA VAL A 61 25.67 30.10 -7.96
C VAL A 61 25.88 28.95 -6.99
N LEU A 62 24.89 28.06 -6.89
CA LEU A 62 24.91 26.87 -6.04
C LEU A 62 24.88 25.59 -6.91
N SER A 63 25.56 24.54 -6.46
CA SER A 63 25.45 23.22 -7.11
C SER A 63 24.05 22.62 -6.88
N GLY A 64 23.71 21.57 -7.64
CA GLY A 64 22.45 20.84 -7.39
C GLY A 64 22.41 20.21 -5.99
N GLU A 65 23.56 19.75 -5.50
CA GLU A 65 23.70 19.18 -4.15
C GLU A 65 23.48 20.24 -3.06
N ASP A 66 24.08 21.43 -3.20
CA ASP A 66 23.89 22.53 -2.24
C ASP A 66 22.42 22.96 -2.15
N ARG A 67 21.70 22.95 -3.28
CA ARG A 67 20.26 23.24 -3.31
C ARG A 67 19.45 22.17 -2.58
N SER A 68 19.71 20.89 -2.86
CA SER A 68 19.04 19.79 -2.15
C SER A 68 19.28 19.86 -0.64
N LYS A 69 20.51 20.15 -0.21
CA LYS A 69 20.85 20.33 1.20
C LYS A 69 20.08 21.50 1.83
N ALA A 70 19.97 22.63 1.14
CA ALA A 70 19.20 23.78 1.61
C ALA A 70 17.70 23.44 1.78
N ASP A 71 17.11 22.72 0.82
CA ASP A 71 15.71 22.29 0.88
C ASP A 71 15.47 21.31 2.04
N GLU A 72 16.37 20.35 2.26
CA GLU A 72 16.31 19.43 3.39
C GLU A 72 16.44 20.15 4.74
N ILE A 73 17.35 21.13 4.85
CA ILE A 73 17.50 21.96 6.05
C ILE A 73 16.20 22.70 6.34
N PHE A 74 15.61 23.35 5.33
CA PHE A 74 14.35 24.08 5.49
C PHE A 74 13.19 23.16 5.89
N GLY A 75 13.11 21.97 5.30
CA GLY A 75 12.16 20.93 5.67
C GLY A 75 12.27 20.56 7.16
N LYS A 76 13.49 20.26 7.63
CA LYS A 76 13.72 19.94 9.04
C LYS A 76 13.44 21.09 10.00
N ILE A 77 13.75 22.34 9.63
CA ILE A 77 13.39 23.53 10.41
C ILE A 77 11.87 23.64 10.56
N THR A 78 11.14 23.39 9.47
CA THR A 78 9.67 23.43 9.44
C THR A 78 9.07 22.32 10.30
N ASP A 79 9.59 21.10 10.18
CA ASP A 79 9.15 19.95 11.00
C ASP A 79 9.40 20.20 12.49
N ALA A 80 10.59 20.68 12.84
CA ALA A 80 10.92 21.04 14.21
C ALA A 80 9.95 22.09 14.78
N TYR A 81 9.64 23.14 14.01
CA TYR A 81 8.65 24.14 14.44
C TYR A 81 7.24 23.57 14.56
N ASN A 82 6.79 22.70 13.65
CA ASN A 82 5.46 22.08 13.70
C ASN A 82 5.24 21.22 14.95
N VAL A 83 6.31 20.59 15.44
CA VAL A 83 6.29 19.83 16.71
C VAL A 83 6.38 20.77 17.90
N LEU A 84 7.36 21.68 17.92
CA LEU A 84 7.68 22.49 19.10
C LEU A 84 6.74 23.67 19.35
N SER A 85 6.06 24.18 18.32
CA SER A 85 5.11 25.29 18.45
C SER A 85 3.78 24.90 19.09
N ASN A 86 3.44 23.61 19.08
CA ASN A 86 2.25 23.09 19.73
C ASN A 86 2.63 22.56 21.12
N THR A 87 2.00 23.09 22.17
CA THR A 87 2.32 22.73 23.57
C THR A 87 2.25 21.23 23.83
N GLU A 88 1.17 20.57 23.41
CA GLU A 88 0.96 19.13 23.62
C GLU A 88 2.02 18.30 22.90
N LYS A 89 2.30 18.61 21.62
CA LYS A 89 3.32 17.91 20.83
C LYS A 89 4.73 18.16 21.37
N ARG A 90 5.03 19.37 21.81
CA ARG A 90 6.33 19.73 22.40
C ARG A 90 6.55 18.96 23.70
N ASP A 91 5.56 18.93 24.57
CA ASP A 91 5.69 18.29 25.88
C ASP A 91 5.84 16.77 25.70
N HIS A 92 5.05 16.15 24.81
CA HIS A 92 5.25 14.75 24.41
C HIS A 92 6.64 14.50 23.81
N TYR A 93 7.12 15.39 22.94
CA TYR A 93 8.45 15.28 22.35
C TYR A 93 9.57 15.35 23.40
N LYS A 94 9.42 16.22 24.41
CA LYS A 94 10.36 16.32 25.54
C LYS A 94 10.39 15.04 26.38
N GLU A 95 9.24 14.40 26.59
CA GLU A 95 9.16 13.12 27.30
C GLU A 95 9.91 12.02 26.54
N VAL A 96 9.68 11.91 25.23
CA VAL A 96 10.42 10.97 24.34
C VAL A 96 11.93 11.23 24.40
N LEU A 97 12.36 12.49 24.36
CA LEU A 97 13.78 12.88 24.43
C LEU A 97 14.43 12.55 25.77
N ALA A 98 13.68 12.62 26.87
CA ALA A 98 14.14 12.27 28.20
C ALA A 98 14.29 10.75 28.43
N GLY A 99 14.06 9.92 27.40
CA GLY A 99 14.06 8.46 27.51
C GLY A 99 12.82 7.91 28.20
N ASN A 100 11.88 8.78 28.58
CA ASN A 100 10.54 8.41 28.98
C ASN A 100 9.75 8.25 27.69
N ALA A 101 9.99 7.15 26.96
CA ALA A 101 9.11 6.74 25.88
C ALA A 101 7.71 6.64 26.49
N VAL A 102 6.91 7.68 26.29
CA VAL A 102 5.48 7.63 26.56
C VAL A 102 5.02 6.45 25.74
N GLU A 103 4.41 5.46 26.38
CA GLU A 103 3.68 4.43 25.67
C GLU A 103 2.76 5.17 24.72
N GLU A 104 3.08 5.20 23.41
CA GLU A 104 2.11 5.57 22.40
C GLU A 104 0.90 4.71 22.71
N ASP A 105 -0.24 5.35 23.01
CA ASP A 105 -1.48 4.66 23.37
C ASP A 105 -1.59 3.42 22.47
N GLU A 106 -1.64 2.23 23.07
CA GLU A 106 -1.64 0.96 22.34
C GLU A 106 -2.71 0.97 21.25
N ALA A 107 -3.82 1.70 21.47
CA ALA A 107 -4.87 1.92 20.49
C ALA A 107 -4.39 2.75 19.27
N VAL A 108 -3.57 3.79 19.48
CA VAL A 108 -2.96 4.59 18.40
C VAL A 108 -1.95 3.76 17.62
N GLU A 109 -1.07 3.03 18.29
CA GLU A 109 -0.10 2.17 17.60
C GLU A 109 -0.81 1.06 16.81
N GLN A 110 -1.84 0.43 17.40
CA GLN A 110 -2.65 -0.57 16.72
C GLN A 110 -3.40 0.02 15.53
N ALA A 111 -3.95 1.23 15.64
CA ALA A 111 -4.61 1.93 14.53
C ALA A 111 -3.62 2.24 13.40
N GLN A 112 -2.41 2.70 13.72
CA GLN A 112 -1.36 2.94 12.71
C GLN A 112 -0.92 1.64 12.03
N ARG A 113 -0.74 0.54 12.79
CA ARG A 113 -0.42 -0.78 12.23
C ARG A 113 -1.54 -1.26 11.30
N ALA A 114 -2.80 -1.11 11.71
CA ALA A 114 -3.97 -1.45 10.90
C ALA A 114 -4.04 -0.65 9.60
N LEU A 115 -3.74 0.65 9.65
CA LEU A 115 -3.66 1.52 8.46
C LEU A 115 -2.51 1.09 7.54
N ARG A 116 -1.34 0.77 8.10
CA ARG A 116 -0.20 0.25 7.31
C ARG A 116 -0.55 -1.05 6.60
N ALA A 117 -1.23 -1.99 7.26
CA ALA A 117 -1.70 -3.21 6.61
C ALA A 117 -2.59 -2.95 5.38
N GLU A 118 -3.50 -1.98 5.48
CA GLU A 118 -4.36 -1.61 4.36
C GLU A 118 -3.56 -0.99 3.20
N MET A 119 -2.59 -0.13 3.51
CA MET A 119 -1.69 0.41 2.48
C MET A 119 -0.86 -0.69 1.80
N GLU A 120 -0.36 -1.67 2.54
CA GLU A 120 0.35 -2.80 1.95
C GLU A 120 -0.58 -3.65 1.06
N PHE A 121 -1.83 -3.85 1.47
CA PHE A 121 -2.82 -4.53 0.63
C PHE A 121 -3.07 -3.80 -0.70
N GLN A 122 -3.24 -2.47 -0.66
CA GLN A 122 -3.41 -1.67 -1.89
C GLN A 122 -2.19 -1.76 -2.82
N LYS A 123 -0.97 -1.72 -2.28
CA LYS A 123 0.25 -1.94 -3.08
C LYS A 123 0.23 -3.33 -3.73
N ALA A 124 -0.21 -4.36 -3.01
CA ALA A 124 -0.33 -5.69 -3.57
C ALA A 124 -1.34 -5.78 -4.71
N GLU A 125 -2.49 -5.11 -4.61
CA GLU A 125 -3.46 -5.04 -5.70
C GLU A 125 -2.87 -4.41 -6.97
N ILE A 126 -2.09 -3.33 -6.81
CA ILE A 126 -1.39 -2.66 -7.90
C ILE A 126 -0.36 -3.62 -8.53
N CYS A 127 0.45 -4.29 -7.71
CA CYS A 127 1.41 -5.29 -8.19
C CYS A 127 0.73 -6.43 -8.96
N VAL A 128 -0.40 -6.96 -8.47
CA VAL A 128 -1.15 -8.01 -9.19
C VAL A 128 -1.68 -7.50 -10.54
N LYS A 129 -2.19 -6.26 -10.60
CA LYS A 129 -2.63 -5.63 -11.85
C LYS A 129 -1.48 -5.46 -12.85
N GLN A 130 -0.28 -5.19 -12.37
CA GLN A 130 0.95 -5.09 -13.17
C GLN A 130 1.55 -6.45 -13.55
N GLY A 131 1.09 -7.55 -12.92
CA GLY A 131 1.59 -8.90 -13.13
C GLY A 131 2.78 -9.30 -12.24
N ASN A 132 3.17 -8.43 -11.30
CA ASN A 132 4.28 -8.62 -10.38
C ASN A 132 3.85 -9.46 -9.16
N MET A 133 3.66 -10.77 -9.39
CA MET A 133 3.12 -11.68 -8.37
C MET A 133 4.04 -11.85 -7.15
N ASP A 134 5.36 -11.78 -7.35
CA ASP A 134 6.35 -11.94 -6.28
C ASP A 134 6.33 -10.77 -5.28
N GLU A 135 6.21 -9.54 -5.76
CA GLU A 135 6.07 -8.33 -4.94
C GLU A 135 4.72 -8.28 -4.24
N ALA A 136 3.65 -8.62 -4.96
CA ALA A 136 2.31 -8.73 -4.38
C ALA A 136 2.29 -9.70 -3.20
N GLU A 137 2.92 -10.87 -3.31
CA GLU A 137 2.99 -11.83 -2.20
C GLU A 137 3.73 -11.26 -0.98
N GLN A 138 4.77 -10.45 -1.16
CA GLN A 138 5.49 -9.84 -0.04
C GLN A 138 4.60 -8.84 0.70
N TYR A 139 3.96 -7.92 -0.02
CA TYR A 139 3.05 -6.95 0.57
C TYR A 139 1.86 -7.61 1.27
N LEU A 140 1.30 -8.67 0.70
CA LEU A 140 0.19 -9.42 1.31
C LEU A 140 0.61 -10.12 2.61
N ARG A 141 1.84 -10.66 2.66
CA ARG A 141 2.36 -11.26 3.90
C ARG A 141 2.54 -10.23 5.00
N LEU A 142 2.94 -9.00 4.66
CA LEU A 142 3.04 -7.91 5.62
C LEU A 142 1.65 -7.51 6.15
N ALA A 143 0.66 -7.37 5.25
CA ALA A 143 -0.72 -7.06 5.64
C ALA A 143 -1.32 -8.13 6.55
N ILE A 144 -1.17 -9.42 6.18
CA ILE A 144 -1.69 -10.57 6.95
C ILE A 144 -1.03 -10.71 8.32
N LYS A 145 0.25 -10.33 8.46
CA LYS A 145 0.95 -10.37 9.75
C LYS A 145 0.28 -9.46 10.78
N VAL A 146 -0.35 -8.38 10.34
CA VAL A 146 -1.07 -7.43 11.21
C VAL A 146 -2.55 -7.79 11.30
N LYS A 147 -3.21 -7.99 10.15
CA LYS A 147 -4.63 -8.35 10.06
C LYS A 147 -4.81 -9.69 9.36
N SER A 148 -4.88 -10.74 10.16
CA SER A 148 -4.97 -12.12 9.65
C SER A 148 -6.40 -12.60 9.37
N ASP A 149 -7.39 -11.81 9.78
CA ASP A 149 -8.83 -12.05 9.70
C ASP A 149 -9.50 -11.37 8.50
N GLU A 150 -8.72 -10.79 7.58
CA GLU A 150 -9.21 -10.19 6.35
C GLU A 150 -9.21 -11.21 5.20
N ALA A 151 -10.41 -11.67 4.81
CA ALA A 151 -10.54 -12.70 3.79
C ALA A 151 -9.96 -12.30 2.43
N ASP A 152 -10.07 -11.04 2.05
CA ASP A 152 -9.62 -10.54 0.74
C ASP A 152 -8.08 -10.55 0.63
N TYR A 153 -7.37 -10.40 1.75
CA TYR A 153 -5.91 -10.50 1.78
C TYR A 153 -5.47 -11.93 1.44
N TRP A 154 -6.12 -12.92 2.05
CA TRP A 154 -5.88 -14.33 1.74
C TRP A 154 -6.33 -14.70 0.33
N ALA A 155 -7.42 -14.10 -0.17
CA ALA A 155 -7.93 -14.35 -1.51
C ALA A 155 -6.92 -13.90 -2.58
N LEU A 156 -6.43 -12.67 -2.45
CA LEU A 156 -5.43 -12.10 -3.35
C LEU A 156 -4.09 -12.81 -3.23
N LEU A 157 -3.69 -13.23 -2.02
CA LEU A 157 -2.46 -14.02 -1.81
C LEU A 157 -2.58 -15.38 -2.51
N GLY A 158 -3.74 -16.02 -2.43
CA GLY A 158 -4.02 -17.26 -3.13
C GLY A 158 -3.83 -17.12 -4.64
N TRP A 159 -4.35 -16.05 -5.23
CA TRP A 159 -4.16 -15.75 -6.66
C TRP A 159 -2.71 -15.44 -7.02
N ALA A 160 -2.06 -14.53 -6.28
CA ALA A 160 -0.68 -14.14 -6.51
C ALA A 160 0.26 -15.35 -6.42
N THR A 161 0.16 -16.15 -5.36
CA THR A 161 0.96 -17.37 -5.20
C THR A 161 0.68 -18.39 -6.29
N TYR A 162 -0.59 -18.59 -6.71
CA TYR A 162 -0.91 -19.52 -7.80
C TYR A 162 -0.28 -19.11 -9.14
N LYS A 163 -0.20 -17.81 -9.42
CA LYS A 163 0.32 -17.24 -10.68
C LYS A 163 1.83 -16.96 -10.65
N LYS A 164 2.46 -17.02 -9.48
CA LYS A 164 3.87 -16.73 -9.28
C LYS A 164 4.77 -17.68 -10.08
N ARG A 165 5.73 -17.11 -10.80
CA ARG A 165 6.70 -17.87 -11.61
C ARG A 165 7.88 -18.40 -10.80
N LYS A 166 8.29 -17.67 -9.76
CA LYS A 166 9.40 -18.04 -8.90
C LYS A 166 9.04 -19.21 -7.98
N GLY A 167 9.97 -20.15 -7.83
CA GLY A 167 9.78 -21.35 -7.00
C GLY A 167 9.13 -22.51 -7.75
N ASP A 168 8.76 -23.56 -7.02
CA ASP A 168 8.16 -24.76 -7.60
C ASP A 168 6.68 -24.48 -8.00
N PRO A 169 6.33 -24.60 -9.31
CA PRO A 169 4.96 -24.35 -9.78
C PRO A 169 3.91 -25.27 -9.15
N VAL A 170 4.23 -26.52 -8.85
CA VAL A 170 3.29 -27.47 -8.22
C VAL A 170 2.98 -27.02 -6.81
N VAL A 171 4.02 -26.67 -6.03
CA VAL A 171 3.87 -26.17 -4.66
C VAL A 171 3.12 -24.84 -4.64
N ASN A 172 3.45 -23.93 -5.55
CA ASN A 172 2.79 -22.63 -5.68
C ASN A 172 1.29 -22.79 -5.97
N LYS A 173 0.92 -23.66 -6.92
CA LYS A 173 -0.50 -23.94 -7.23
C LYS A 173 -1.24 -24.53 -6.03
N GLN A 174 -0.63 -25.46 -5.30
CA GLN A 174 -1.21 -26.06 -4.10
C GLN A 174 -1.42 -25.01 -2.99
N LYS A 175 -0.39 -24.21 -2.69
CA LYS A 175 -0.48 -23.13 -1.70
C LYS A 175 -1.52 -22.09 -2.07
N GLY A 176 -1.56 -21.66 -3.34
CA GLY A 176 -2.53 -20.70 -3.83
C GLY A 176 -3.98 -21.15 -3.58
N LYS A 177 -4.28 -22.42 -3.89
CA LYS A 177 -5.60 -23.01 -3.58
C LYS A 177 -5.87 -23.11 -2.08
N ALA A 178 -4.86 -23.46 -1.27
CA ALA A 178 -5.01 -23.52 0.18
C ALA A 178 -5.32 -22.14 0.78
N TYR A 179 -4.71 -21.06 0.29
CA TYR A 179 -5.02 -19.70 0.75
C TYR A 179 -6.42 -19.24 0.34
N LEU A 180 -6.90 -19.62 -0.86
CA LEU A 180 -8.30 -19.36 -1.24
C LEU A 180 -9.29 -20.10 -0.33
N LYS A 181 -8.96 -21.33 0.07
CA LYS A 181 -9.75 -22.04 1.08
C LYS A 181 -9.72 -21.31 2.42
N LYS A 182 -8.55 -20.81 2.84
CA LYS A 182 -8.41 -20.01 4.07
C LYS A 182 -9.24 -18.73 4.03
N ALA A 183 -9.28 -18.04 2.89
CA ALA A 183 -10.15 -16.88 2.69
C ALA A 183 -11.63 -17.22 2.94
N LEU A 184 -12.10 -18.37 2.45
CA LEU A 184 -13.47 -18.84 2.66
C LEU A 184 -13.74 -19.37 4.07
N GLU A 185 -12.72 -19.83 4.80
CA GLU A 185 -12.83 -20.16 6.24
C GLU A 185 -13.05 -18.89 7.07
N ILE A 186 -12.44 -17.77 6.68
CA ILE A 186 -12.59 -16.47 7.32
C ILE A 186 -13.94 -15.83 6.94
N ASN A 187 -14.23 -15.76 5.65
CA ASN A 187 -15.49 -15.24 5.12
C ASN A 187 -16.06 -16.17 4.03
N PRO A 188 -17.06 -17.01 4.37
CA PRO A 188 -17.72 -17.89 3.41
C PRO A 188 -18.43 -17.16 2.26
N ASN A 189 -18.63 -15.84 2.40
CA ASN A 189 -19.30 -14.99 1.42
C ASN A 189 -18.32 -14.04 0.68
N SER A 190 -17.00 -14.31 0.70
CA SER A 190 -16.03 -13.52 -0.07
C SER A 190 -16.20 -13.74 -1.58
N ASP A 191 -16.72 -12.74 -2.28
CA ASP A 191 -16.85 -12.76 -3.74
C ASP A 191 -15.48 -12.79 -4.44
N GLN A 192 -14.46 -12.16 -3.86
CA GLN A 192 -13.08 -12.20 -4.37
C GLN A 192 -12.48 -13.61 -4.33
N ALA A 193 -12.69 -14.36 -3.24
CA ALA A 193 -12.23 -15.75 -3.15
C ALA A 193 -12.87 -16.61 -4.25
N TYR A 194 -14.19 -16.50 -4.46
CA TYR A 194 -14.88 -17.20 -5.55
C TYR A 194 -14.42 -16.73 -6.94
N LEU A 195 -14.17 -15.43 -7.14
CA LEU A 195 -13.61 -14.90 -8.39
C LEU A 195 -12.27 -15.57 -8.73
N TYR A 196 -11.33 -15.60 -7.79
CA TYR A 196 -10.01 -16.20 -8.01
C TYR A 196 -10.07 -17.73 -8.16
N MET A 197 -10.97 -18.41 -7.45
CA MET A 197 -11.23 -19.85 -7.69
C MET A 197 -11.74 -20.08 -9.11
N GLY A 198 -12.60 -19.20 -9.63
CA GLY A 198 -13.07 -19.23 -11.02
C GLY A 198 -11.93 -19.05 -12.02
N TYR A 199 -11.02 -18.10 -11.78
CA TYR A 199 -9.84 -17.91 -12.63
C TYR A 199 -8.89 -19.12 -12.61
N ILE A 200 -8.67 -19.71 -11.44
CA ILE A 200 -7.87 -20.95 -11.33
C ILE A 200 -8.53 -22.08 -12.12
N ALA A 201 -9.83 -22.30 -11.94
CA ALA A 201 -10.56 -23.33 -12.68
C ALA A 201 -10.51 -23.10 -14.19
N LYS A 202 -10.57 -21.84 -14.65
CA LYS A 202 -10.39 -21.47 -16.06
C LYS A 202 -8.98 -21.81 -16.56
N ILE A 203 -7.93 -21.56 -15.77
CA ILE A 203 -6.55 -21.92 -16.12
C ILE A 203 -6.34 -23.44 -16.15
N GLU A 204 -7.03 -24.18 -15.28
CA GLU A 204 -6.99 -25.64 -15.23
C GLU A 204 -7.92 -26.32 -16.24
N ASP A 205 -8.51 -25.56 -17.16
CA ASP A 205 -9.44 -26.03 -18.18
C ASP A 205 -10.65 -26.80 -17.60
N LYS A 206 -11.21 -26.27 -16.51
CA LYS A 206 -12.41 -26.80 -15.83
C LYS A 206 -13.58 -25.82 -15.99
N PRO A 207 -14.17 -25.71 -17.18
CA PRO A 207 -15.09 -24.63 -17.53
C PRO A 207 -16.40 -24.64 -16.73
N ALA A 208 -16.92 -25.82 -16.37
CA ALA A 208 -18.11 -25.93 -15.52
C ALA A 208 -17.87 -25.36 -14.11
N ILE A 209 -16.75 -25.73 -13.49
CA ILE A 209 -16.35 -25.23 -12.17
C ILE A 209 -16.08 -23.73 -12.24
N ALA A 210 -15.38 -23.26 -13.28
CA ALA A 210 -15.09 -21.84 -13.47
C ALA A 210 -16.39 -21.01 -13.51
N TYR A 211 -17.36 -21.44 -14.31
CA TYR A 211 -18.67 -20.78 -14.40
C TYR A 211 -19.40 -20.75 -13.05
N ASP A 212 -19.45 -21.87 -12.34
CA ASP A 212 -20.12 -21.93 -11.03
C ASP A 212 -19.50 -20.97 -10.01
N MET A 213 -18.17 -20.88 -9.98
CA MET A 213 -17.45 -19.95 -9.10
C MET A 213 -17.72 -18.49 -9.48
N PHE A 214 -17.63 -18.11 -10.77
CA PHE A 214 -17.94 -16.75 -11.20
C PHE A 214 -19.40 -16.36 -10.93
N ARG A 215 -20.34 -17.27 -11.16
CA ARG A 215 -21.76 -17.05 -10.83
C ARG A 215 -21.94 -16.84 -9.33
N LYS A 216 -21.28 -17.65 -8.49
CA LYS A 216 -21.36 -17.50 -7.04
C LYS A 216 -20.80 -16.14 -6.58
N ALA A 217 -19.67 -15.70 -7.14
CA ALA A 217 -19.13 -14.36 -6.87
C ALA A 217 -20.13 -13.25 -7.21
N VAL A 218 -20.78 -13.30 -8.37
CA VAL A 218 -21.82 -12.33 -8.78
C VAL A 218 -23.04 -12.37 -7.86
N GLN A 219 -23.45 -13.55 -7.38
CA GLN A 219 -24.58 -13.67 -6.44
C GLN A 219 -24.28 -13.04 -5.08
N LEU A 220 -23.02 -13.09 -4.65
CA LEU A 220 -22.58 -12.50 -3.38
C LEU A 220 -22.37 -10.98 -3.51
N ASN A 221 -21.87 -10.54 -4.66
CA ASN A 221 -21.62 -9.14 -4.97
C ASN A 221 -21.91 -8.84 -6.44
N ASP A 222 -23.07 -8.23 -6.69
CA ASP A 222 -23.52 -7.86 -8.04
C ASP A 222 -22.66 -6.76 -8.69
N LYS A 223 -21.91 -6.00 -7.88
CA LYS A 223 -20.97 -4.96 -8.33
C LYS A 223 -19.60 -5.52 -8.73
N ASN A 224 -19.34 -6.82 -8.55
CA ASN A 224 -18.10 -7.43 -8.99
C ASN A 224 -18.07 -7.56 -10.53
N ALA A 225 -17.62 -6.49 -11.20
CA ALA A 225 -17.61 -6.38 -12.65
C ALA A 225 -16.72 -7.45 -13.34
N ALA A 226 -15.65 -7.88 -12.67
CA ALA A 226 -14.76 -8.93 -13.18
C ALA A 226 -15.49 -10.28 -13.22
N ALA A 227 -16.16 -10.66 -12.13
CA ALA A 227 -16.94 -11.88 -12.04
C ALA A 227 -18.11 -11.86 -13.05
N ALA A 228 -18.83 -10.73 -13.14
CA ALA A 228 -19.97 -10.58 -14.05
C ALA A 228 -19.56 -10.75 -15.52
N ARG A 229 -18.41 -10.15 -15.90
CA ARG A 229 -17.86 -10.27 -17.25
C ARG A 229 -17.54 -11.73 -17.59
N GLU A 230 -16.83 -12.43 -16.70
CA GLU A 230 -16.44 -13.82 -16.91
C GLU A 230 -17.68 -14.73 -16.96
N ALA A 231 -18.62 -14.60 -16.02
CA ALA A 231 -19.86 -15.38 -16.02
C ALA A 231 -20.66 -15.21 -17.32
N LYS A 232 -20.77 -13.97 -17.84
CA LYS A 232 -21.44 -13.67 -19.11
C LYS A 232 -20.72 -14.31 -20.30
N ALA A 233 -19.39 -14.30 -20.30
CA ALA A 233 -18.59 -14.92 -21.36
C ALA A 233 -18.83 -16.44 -21.44
N PHE A 234 -18.80 -17.13 -20.29
CA PHE A 234 -19.11 -18.56 -20.22
C PHE A 234 -20.55 -18.88 -20.63
N ALA A 235 -21.53 -18.07 -20.21
CA ALA A 235 -22.93 -18.24 -20.61
C ALA A 235 -23.11 -18.12 -22.13
N SER A 236 -22.46 -17.13 -22.75
CA SER A 236 -22.49 -16.92 -24.20
C SER A 236 -21.84 -18.07 -24.96
N GLN A 237 -20.71 -18.59 -24.46
CA GLN A 237 -20.00 -19.72 -25.06
C GLN A 237 -20.85 -20.98 -25.09
N ALA A 238 -21.51 -21.31 -23.99
CA ALA A 238 -22.35 -22.50 -23.94
C ALA A 238 -23.63 -22.36 -24.78
N GLN A 239 -24.22 -21.17 -24.89
CA GLN A 239 -25.37 -20.95 -25.77
C GLN A 239 -25.01 -21.29 -27.23
N ARG A 240 -23.81 -20.87 -27.67
CA ARG A 240 -23.29 -21.24 -29.00
C ARG A 240 -23.09 -22.75 -29.16
N VAL A 241 -22.57 -23.42 -28.11
CA VAL A 241 -22.39 -24.88 -28.12
C VAL A 241 -23.72 -25.63 -28.18
N MET A 242 -24.74 -25.17 -27.45
CA MET A 242 -26.09 -25.77 -27.50
C MET A 242 -26.73 -25.62 -28.88
N SER A 243 -26.55 -24.46 -29.54
CA SER A 243 -27.06 -24.25 -30.90
C SER A 243 -26.32 -25.02 -31.98
N ALA A 244 -25.09 -25.49 -31.72
CA ALA A 244 -24.22 -26.12 -32.70
C ALA A 244 -24.24 -27.66 -32.71
N GLY A 245 -25.09 -28.32 -31.89
CA GLY A 245 -25.13 -29.78 -31.78
C GLY A 245 -23.93 -30.35 -30.98
N ALA A 246 -24.17 -30.75 -29.73
CA ALA A 246 -23.09 -31.05 -28.78
C ALA A 246 -22.50 -32.47 -28.95
N GLU A 247 -21.30 -32.59 -29.53
CA GLU A 247 -20.58 -33.88 -29.69
C GLU A 247 -19.30 -34.05 -28.82
N SER A 248 -19.14 -33.35 -27.68
CA SER A 248 -18.02 -33.69 -26.76
C SER A 248 -18.42 -33.80 -25.28
N LYS A 249 -17.73 -34.68 -24.54
CA LYS A 249 -17.97 -34.95 -23.11
C LYS A 249 -17.79 -33.70 -22.23
N GLU A 250 -16.83 -32.84 -22.55
CA GLU A 250 -16.63 -31.53 -21.90
C GLU A 250 -17.76 -30.54 -22.16
N LYS A 251 -18.25 -30.50 -23.41
CA LYS A 251 -19.37 -29.65 -23.82
C LYS A 251 -20.66 -30.05 -23.09
N LYS A 252 -20.84 -31.32 -22.77
CA LYS A 252 -21.99 -31.84 -22.02
C LYS A 252 -22.02 -31.33 -20.56
N GLY A 253 -20.87 -31.32 -19.87
CA GLY A 253 -20.76 -30.81 -18.50
C GLY A 253 -21.09 -29.32 -18.36
N LEU A 254 -20.59 -28.48 -19.27
CA LEU A 254 -20.91 -27.05 -19.32
C LEU A 254 -22.41 -26.82 -19.57
N VAL A 255 -22.98 -27.57 -20.52
CA VAL A 255 -24.41 -27.51 -20.85
C VAL A 255 -25.29 -27.96 -19.70
N ASP A 256 -24.91 -29.02 -18.97
CA ASP A 256 -25.67 -29.54 -17.84
C ASP A 256 -25.62 -28.62 -16.61
N SER A 257 -24.46 -28.02 -16.29
CA SER A 257 -24.37 -26.95 -15.28
C SER A 257 -25.27 -25.76 -15.65
N MET A 258 -25.37 -25.42 -16.93
CA MET A 258 -26.20 -24.30 -17.39
C MET A 258 -27.70 -24.59 -17.43
N LYS A 259 -28.13 -25.82 -17.73
CA LYS A 259 -29.54 -26.22 -17.62
C LYS A 259 -30.08 -26.03 -16.19
N SER A 260 -29.24 -26.21 -15.17
CA SER A 260 -29.63 -25.95 -13.77
C SER A 260 -29.94 -24.47 -13.47
N VAL A 261 -29.31 -23.55 -14.22
CA VAL A 261 -29.45 -22.10 -14.05
C VAL A 261 -30.76 -21.60 -14.67
N PHE A 262 -31.09 -22.10 -15.87
CA PHE A 262 -32.30 -21.68 -16.59
C PHE A 262 -33.59 -22.31 -16.03
N ARG A 263 -33.49 -23.35 -15.20
CA ARG A 263 -34.65 -24.01 -14.55
C ARG A 263 -35.19 -23.26 -13.31
N LYS A 264 -34.51 -22.22 -12.84
CA LYS A 264 -34.87 -21.44 -11.64
C LYS A 264 -35.33 -20.00 -11.94
N ARG A 265 -35.85 -19.75 -13.14
CA ARG A 265 -36.62 -18.54 -13.45
C ARG A 265 -38.10 -18.87 -13.54
#